data_AF-A0A7S1GZF4-F1
#
_entry.id   AF-A0A7S1GZF4-F1
#
_cell.length_a   1.000
_cell.length_b   1.000
_cell.length_c   1.000
_cell.angle_alpha   90.00
_cell.angle_beta   90.00
_cell.angle_gamma   90.00
#
_symmetry.space_group_name_H-M   'P 1'
#
loop_
_entity.id
_entity.type
_entity.pdbx_description
1 polymer ?
#
loop_
_entity_poly.entity_id
_entity_poly.type
_entity_poly.pdbx_seq_one_letter_code
_entity_poly.pdbx_strand_id
1 'polypeptide(L)'
;EERVCHSCCEGKVRSRQRRELRGGEMTEYWVSQARYWCKFCQCWLSDTKAARSKHDNGNRHKQSVEDWMKDNRKRKREERIANEDFEKEMRDIDRAAREQFKADVESGQATFNRGSAAGGPPP
;
A
#
# COMPACT_ATOMS: atom_id res chain seq x y z
N GLU A 1 13.00 14.30 -8.83
CA GLU A 1 12.50 15.39 -9.68
C GLU A 1 10.97 15.48 -9.59
N GLU A 2 10.49 16.21 -8.59
CA GLU A 2 9.09 16.39 -8.28
C GLU A 2 8.46 17.41 -9.23
N ARG A 3 7.64 16.94 -10.17
CA ARG A 3 6.80 17.83 -11.01
C ARG A 3 5.56 18.26 -10.21
N VAL A 4 5.77 19.13 -9.23
CA VAL A 4 4.67 19.83 -8.56
C VAL A 4 4.25 21.01 -9.43
N CYS A 5 3.02 20.97 -9.94
CA CYS A 5 2.40 22.15 -10.55
C CYS A 5 2.00 23.12 -9.42
N HIS A 6 2.96 23.89 -8.94
CA HIS A 6 2.84 24.87 -7.84
C HIS A 6 2.04 26.14 -8.18
N SER A 7 1.17 26.11 -9.19
CA SER A 7 0.41 27.31 -9.59
C SER A 7 -0.90 27.51 -8.79
N CYS A 8 -1.26 26.63 -7.85
CA CYS A 8 -2.60 26.69 -7.24
C CYS A 8 -2.64 26.37 -5.74
N CYS A 9 -1.50 26.42 -5.03
CA CYS A 9 -1.39 25.93 -3.64
C CYS A 9 -0.91 26.95 -2.61
N GLU A 10 -0.91 28.25 -2.91
CA GLU A 10 -0.55 29.29 -1.94
C GLU A 10 -1.63 30.38 -1.89
N GLY A 11 -2.65 30.17 -1.05
CA GLY A 11 -3.69 31.17 -0.89
C GLY A 11 -4.76 30.79 0.13
N LYS A 12 -4.45 31.05 1.41
CA LYS A 12 -5.37 31.11 2.56
C LYS A 12 -5.71 29.78 3.24
N VAL A 13 -4.74 29.34 4.02
CA VAL A 13 -4.96 28.61 5.28
C VAL A 13 -5.62 29.58 6.27
N ARG A 14 -6.66 29.12 6.99
CA ARG A 14 -7.52 29.77 8.03
C ARG A 14 -8.89 30.18 7.49
N SER A 15 -10.04 29.85 8.09
CA SER A 15 -10.39 29.23 9.39
C SER A 15 -11.93 29.27 9.50
N ARG A 16 -12.50 28.45 10.40
CA ARG A 16 -13.93 28.30 10.77
C ARG A 16 -14.72 27.34 9.89
N GLN A 17 -14.94 26.12 10.40
CA GLN A 17 -16.31 25.61 10.64
C GLN A 17 -16.20 24.33 11.50
N ARG A 18 -16.07 24.50 12.83
CA ARG A 18 -16.37 23.41 13.79
C ARG A 18 -17.81 23.63 14.25
N ARG A 19 -18.63 22.64 13.92
CA ARG A 19 -19.99 22.34 14.38
C ARG A 19 -20.21 22.70 15.86
N GLU A 20 -21.22 23.51 16.18
CA GLU A 20 -21.89 23.45 17.49
C GLU A 20 -23.34 23.95 17.41
N LEU A 21 -24.25 23.14 17.96
CA LEU A 21 -25.70 23.29 17.92
C LEU A 21 -26.19 24.10 19.14
N ARG A 22 -26.82 25.27 18.92
CA ARG A 22 -27.97 25.76 19.69
C ARG A 22 -28.48 27.11 19.17
N GLY A 23 -29.76 27.16 18.80
CA GLY A 23 -30.65 28.34 18.92
C GLY A 23 -30.32 29.61 18.13
N GLY A 24 -31.12 29.87 17.09
CA GLY A 24 -31.26 31.19 16.45
C GLY A 24 -30.37 31.42 15.23
N GLU A 25 -31.02 31.55 14.05
CA GLU A 25 -30.44 31.88 12.73
C GLU A 25 -29.52 30.81 12.09
N MET A 26 -30.01 30.20 11.01
CA MET A 26 -29.35 29.15 10.23
C MET A 26 -28.20 29.73 9.37
N THR A 27 -27.12 30.18 9.99
CA THR A 27 -25.93 30.66 9.25
C THR A 27 -25.29 29.51 8.46
N GLU A 28 -25.09 29.73 7.17
CA GLU A 28 -24.75 28.75 6.12
C GLU A 28 -23.61 27.78 6.48
N TYR A 29 -23.85 26.48 6.24
CA TYR A 29 -22.86 25.42 6.35
C TYR A 29 -22.00 25.40 5.07
N TRP A 30 -20.80 25.98 5.13
CA TRP A 30 -19.83 25.88 4.03
C TRP A 30 -19.30 24.44 3.91
N VAL A 31 -19.76 23.74 2.88
CA VAL A 31 -19.22 22.43 2.47
C VAL A 31 -18.16 22.67 1.41
N SER A 32 -16.94 22.17 1.62
CA SER A 32 -15.88 22.22 0.61
C SER A 32 -16.31 21.46 -0.65
N GLN A 33 -16.03 22.03 -1.83
CA GLN A 33 -16.27 21.35 -3.09
C GLN A 33 -15.52 20.01 -3.13
N ALA A 34 -16.21 18.93 -3.51
CA ALA A 34 -15.61 17.63 -3.67
C ALA A 34 -14.47 17.70 -4.71
N ARG A 35 -13.37 16.98 -4.44
CA ARG A 35 -12.22 16.86 -5.34
C ARG A 35 -12.03 15.38 -5.68
N TYR A 36 -11.74 15.11 -6.95
CA TYR A 36 -11.48 13.77 -7.45
C TYR A 36 -9.98 13.52 -7.54
N TRP A 37 -9.51 12.37 -7.07
CA TRP A 37 -8.12 11.95 -7.20
C TRP A 37 -7.96 10.92 -8.32
N CYS A 38 -7.12 11.23 -9.31
CA CYS A 38 -6.78 10.25 -10.35
C CYS A 38 -5.59 9.39 -9.91
N LYS A 39 -5.77 8.07 -9.88
CA LYS A 39 -4.75 7.11 -9.45
C LYS A 39 -3.56 7.01 -10.42
N PHE A 40 -3.80 7.14 -11.72
CA PHE A 40 -2.76 6.99 -12.75
C PHE A 40 -1.94 8.27 -12.95
N CYS A 41 -2.60 9.43 -12.87
CA CYS A 41 -1.94 10.72 -13.06
C CYS A 41 -1.46 11.37 -11.76
N GLN A 42 -1.82 10.81 -10.60
CA GLN A 42 -1.49 11.33 -9.27
C GLN A 42 -1.81 12.83 -9.11
N CYS A 43 -3.00 13.23 -9.56
CA CYS A 43 -3.44 14.62 -9.51
C CYS A 43 -4.86 14.78 -8.96
N TRP A 44 -5.08 15.92 -8.30
CA TRP A 44 -6.39 16.34 -7.81
C TRP A 44 -7.13 17.14 -8.88
N LEU A 45 -8.33 16.70 -9.21
CA LEU A 45 -9.25 17.30 -10.17
C LEU A 45 -10.48 17.85 -9.46
N SER A 46 -11.18 18.78 -10.09
CA SER A 46 -12.52 19.21 -9.63
C SER A 46 -13.54 18.10 -9.89
N ASP A 47 -14.48 17.90 -8.97
CA ASP A 47 -15.45 16.80 -9.03
C ASP A 47 -16.61 17.03 -10.03
N THR A 48 -16.40 17.85 -11.06
CA THR A 48 -17.41 18.00 -12.13
C THR A 48 -17.32 16.81 -13.10
N LYS A 49 -18.46 16.30 -13.57
CA LYS A 49 -18.50 15.21 -14.56
C LYS A 49 -17.72 15.57 -15.84
N ALA A 50 -17.81 16.82 -16.27
CA ALA A 50 -17.09 17.32 -17.43
C ALA A 50 -15.56 17.37 -17.21
N ALA A 51 -15.08 17.80 -16.03
CA ALA A 51 -13.65 17.81 -15.74
C ALA A 51 -13.07 16.39 -15.67
N ARG A 52 -13.80 15.44 -15.08
CA ARG A 52 -13.41 14.01 -15.07
C ARG A 52 -13.32 13.44 -16.48
N SER A 53 -14.37 13.58 -17.28
CA SER A 53 -14.37 13.07 -18.66
C SER A 53 -13.26 13.68 -19.52
N LYS A 54 -13.00 14.98 -19.40
CA LYS A 54 -11.89 15.64 -20.13
C LYS A 54 -10.52 15.14 -19.67
N HIS A 55 -10.37 14.86 -18.38
CA HIS A 55 -9.13 14.30 -17.84
C HIS A 55 -8.88 12.88 -18.35
N ASP A 56 -9.88 12.00 -18.27
CA ASP A 56 -9.78 10.60 -18.68
C ASP A 56 -9.55 10.46 -20.19
N ASN A 57 -10.14 11.37 -20.97
CA ASN A 57 -9.96 11.41 -22.43
C ASN A 57 -8.61 12.02 -22.86
N GLY A 58 -7.88 12.68 -21.95
CA GLY A 58 -6.61 13.32 -22.26
C GLY A 58 -5.51 12.32 -22.63
N ASN A 59 -4.69 12.67 -23.62
CA ASN A 59 -3.60 11.80 -24.10
C ASN A 59 -2.61 11.42 -23.00
N ARG A 60 -2.32 12.35 -22.07
CA ARG A 60 -1.47 12.09 -20.91
C ARG A 60 -2.04 10.97 -20.03
N HIS A 61 -3.35 10.98 -19.77
CA HIS A 61 -4.01 9.96 -18.95
C HIS A 61 -3.90 8.58 -19.61
N LYS A 62 -4.25 8.51 -20.90
CA LYS A 62 -4.18 7.26 -21.69
C LYS A 62 -2.77 6.66 -21.71
N GLN A 63 -1.76 7.48 -21.96
CA GLN A 63 -0.36 7.03 -21.93
C GLN A 63 0.05 6.52 -20.54
N SER A 64 -0.27 7.26 -19.47
CA SER A 64 0.03 6.81 -18.10
C SER A 64 -0.69 5.50 -17.74
N VAL A 65 -1.91 5.29 -18.24
CA VAL A 65 -2.65 4.03 -18.06
C VAL A 65 -1.97 2.88 -18.81
N GLU A 66 -1.56 3.08 -20.07
CA GLU A 66 -0.87 2.07 -20.86
C GLU A 66 0.47 1.66 -20.24
N ASP A 67 1.25 2.65 -19.79
CA ASP A 67 2.53 2.40 -19.12
C ASP A 67 2.33 1.69 -17.79
N TRP A 68 1.33 2.11 -17.00
CA TRP A 68 0.95 1.43 -15.77
C TRP A 68 0.50 -0.02 -16.03
N MET A 69 -0.24 -0.29 -17.11
CA MET A 69 -0.63 -1.65 -17.47
C MET A 69 0.57 -2.52 -17.84
N LYS A 70 1.56 -1.96 -18.55
CA LYS A 70 2.80 -2.68 -18.88
C LYS A 70 3.62 -2.97 -17.61
N ASP A 71 3.82 -1.95 -16.78
CA ASP A 71 4.56 -2.06 -15.52
C ASP A 71 3.91 -3.07 -14.57
N ASN A 72 2.58 -2.99 -14.39
CA ASN A 72 1.86 -3.91 -13.52
C ASN A 72 1.96 -5.38 -13.99
N ARG A 73 1.98 -5.63 -15.30
CA ARG A 73 2.21 -6.99 -15.84
C ARG A 73 3.64 -7.48 -15.55
N LYS A 74 4.64 -6.61 -15.73
CA LYS A 74 6.04 -6.91 -15.43
C LYS A 74 6.22 -7.21 -13.94
N ARG A 75 5.74 -6.31 -13.07
CA ARG A 75 5.80 -6.46 -11.62
C ARG A 75 5.14 -7.75 -11.14
N LYS A 76 3.95 -8.10 -11.66
CA LYS A 76 3.29 -9.38 -11.32
C LYS A 76 4.11 -10.60 -11.73
N ARG A 77 4.81 -10.55 -12.88
CA ARG A 77 5.68 -11.64 -13.31
C ARG A 77 6.89 -11.78 -12.40
N GLU A 78 7.53 -10.67 -12.06
CA GLU A 78 8.69 -10.64 -11.15
C GLU A 78 8.31 -11.10 -9.75
N GLU A 79 7.17 -10.63 -9.23
CA GLU A 79 6.60 -11.06 -7.95
C GLU A 79 6.33 -12.57 -7.92
N ARG A 80 5.81 -13.15 -9.01
CA ARG A 80 5.59 -14.59 -9.10
C ARG A 80 6.91 -15.37 -9.04
N ILE A 81 7.92 -14.94 -9.79
CA ILE A 81 9.24 -15.59 -9.81
C ILE A 81 9.90 -15.48 -8.42
N ALA A 82 9.92 -14.28 -7.85
CA ALA A 82 10.48 -14.06 -6.52
C ALA A 82 9.77 -14.91 -5.45
N ASN A 83 8.45 -15.04 -5.52
CA ASN A 83 7.70 -15.89 -4.60
C ASN A 83 8.00 -17.38 -4.82
N GLU A 84 8.11 -17.84 -6.07
CA GLU A 84 8.50 -19.22 -6.38
C GLU A 84 9.90 -19.57 -5.85
N ASP A 85 10.86 -18.64 -5.99
CA ASP A 85 12.22 -18.83 -5.49
C ASP A 85 12.27 -18.79 -3.96
N PHE A 86 11.56 -17.83 -3.33
CA PHE A 86 11.40 -17.77 -1.88
C PHE A 86 10.78 -19.05 -1.32
N GLU A 87 9.74 -19.59 -1.97
CA GLU A 87 9.11 -20.84 -1.54
C GLU A 87 10.06 -22.04 -1.63
N LYS A 88 10.93 -22.09 -2.65
CA LYS A 88 11.95 -23.16 -2.76
C LYS A 88 12.98 -23.06 -1.64
N GLU A 89 13.52 -21.86 -1.41
CA GLU A 89 14.48 -21.62 -0.33
C GLU A 89 13.88 -21.99 1.03
N MET A 90 12.64 -21.57 1.28
CA MET A 90 11.93 -21.92 2.52
C MET A 90 11.74 -23.43 2.68
N ARG A 91 11.44 -24.16 1.61
CA ARG A 91 11.33 -25.64 1.63
C ARG A 91 12.68 -26.31 1.92
N ASP A 92 13.77 -25.76 1.39
CA ASP A 92 15.12 -26.28 1.63
C ASP A 92 15.56 -26.04 3.07
N ILE A 93 15.28 -24.86 3.60
CA ILE A 93 15.52 -24.51 5.02
C ILE A 93 14.70 -25.42 5.93
N ASP A 94 13.41 -25.60 5.67
CA ASP A 94 12.54 -26.47 6.49
C ASP A 94 13.02 -27.94 6.45
N ARG A 95 13.45 -28.44 5.28
CA ARG A 95 14.03 -29.78 5.17
C ARG A 95 15.31 -29.92 6.00
N ALA A 96 16.27 -29.00 5.83
CA ALA A 96 17.52 -29.02 6.57
C ALA A 96 17.29 -28.90 8.09
N ALA A 97 16.38 -28.01 8.51
CA ALA A 97 16.01 -27.84 9.91
C ALA A 97 15.42 -29.13 10.49
N ARG A 98 14.55 -29.82 9.75
CA ARG A 98 13.97 -31.12 10.19
C ARG A 98 15.01 -32.22 10.27
N GLU A 99 15.97 -32.26 9.35
CA GLU A 99 17.06 -33.24 9.37
C GLU A 99 18.01 -33.02 10.55
N GLN A 100 18.42 -31.77 10.80
CA GLN A 100 19.23 -31.41 11.97
C GLN A 100 18.47 -31.70 13.27
N PHE A 101 17.19 -31.33 13.35
CA PHE A 101 16.38 -31.63 14.54
C PHE A 101 16.32 -33.13 14.85
N LYS A 102 16.19 -33.99 13.83
CA LYS A 102 16.24 -35.44 14.02
C LYS A 102 17.60 -35.90 14.55
N ALA A 103 18.69 -35.37 14.00
CA ALA A 103 20.05 -35.69 14.45
C ALA A 103 20.32 -35.22 15.90
N ASP A 104 19.80 -34.06 16.29
CA ASP A 104 19.91 -33.54 17.66
C ASP A 104 19.11 -34.38 18.66
N VAL A 105 17.96 -34.91 18.23
CA VAL A 105 17.15 -35.84 19.04
C VAL A 105 17.87 -37.18 19.21
N GLU A 106 18.44 -37.73 18.13
CA GLU A 106 19.17 -39.00 18.17
C GLU A 106 20.47 -38.91 18.99
N SER A 107 21.21 -37.81 18.86
CA SER A 107 22.44 -37.57 19.63
C SER A 107 22.20 -37.18 21.09
N GLY A 108 20.94 -37.07 21.52
CA GLY A 108 20.55 -36.67 22.88
C GLY A 108 20.78 -35.19 23.20
N GLN A 109 21.35 -34.41 22.26
CA GLN A 109 21.61 -32.97 22.42
C GLN A 109 20.33 -32.15 22.58
N ALA A 110 19.25 -32.53 21.88
CA ALA A 110 17.92 -31.90 22.03
C ALA A 110 17.35 -32.00 23.45
N THR A 111 17.84 -32.95 24.26
CA THR A 111 17.43 -33.13 25.66
C THR A 111 18.39 -32.50 26.66
N PHE A 112 19.69 -32.43 26.34
CA PHE A 112 20.75 -31.94 27.23
C PHE A 112 20.79 -30.42 27.39
N ASN A 113 20.29 -29.64 26.43
CA ASN A 113 20.23 -28.18 26.52
C ASN A 113 18.94 -27.65 27.20
N ARG A 114 18.21 -28.50 27.93
CA ARG A 114 16.94 -28.16 28.61
C ARG A 114 17.13 -27.32 29.89
N GLY A 115 18.32 -26.76 30.10
CA GLY A 115 18.69 -25.91 31.24
C GLY A 115 18.44 -24.40 31.05
N SER A 116 18.02 -23.96 29.86
CA SER A 116 17.60 -22.57 29.60
C SER A 116 16.24 -22.58 28.89
N ALA A 117 15.18 -22.60 29.70
CA ALA A 117 13.78 -22.44 29.31
C ALA A 117 13.56 -21.10 28.55
N ALA A 118 12.60 -20.91 27.63
CA ALA A 118 11.35 -21.58 27.35
C ALA A 118 10.89 -21.25 25.91
N GLY A 119 10.19 -22.19 25.25
CA GLY A 119 9.46 -21.93 24.00
C GLY A 119 9.65 -23.00 22.94
N GLY A 120 9.21 -24.23 23.21
CA GLY A 120 9.27 -25.32 22.20
C GLY A 120 8.09 -25.28 21.22
N PRO A 121 8.16 -26.05 20.13
CA PRO A 121 6.97 -26.60 19.49
C PRO A 121 6.90 -28.12 19.69
N PRO A 122 5.84 -28.61 20.38
CA PRO A 122 5.24 -29.90 20.07
C PRO A 122 3.69 -29.84 20.09
N PRO A 123 2.93 -30.76 19.48
CA PRO A 123 3.00 -31.36 18.14
C PRO A 123 2.50 -30.43 17.01
#